data_AF-A0A225DWU3-F1
#
_entry.id   AF-A0A225DWU3-F1
#
_cell.length_a   1.000
_cell.length_b   1.000
_cell.length_c   1.000
_cell.angle_alpha   90.00
_cell.angle_beta   90.00
_cell.angle_gamma   90.00
#
_symmetry.space_group_name_H-M   'P 1'
#
loop_
_entity.id
_entity.type
_entity.pdbx_description
1 polymer ?
#
loop_
_entity_poly.entity_id
_entity_poly.type
_entity_poly.pdbx_seq_one_letter_code
_entity_poly.pdbx_strand_id
1 'polypeptide(L)'
;MPETQVSEKVIRAWNDAGAEVRWVAISGLWDDKPTPGCRVGFRFHGWVEGRSDDLPAPDAPFYLDVSFPWPGDESKGIAKEITDGGLKELVKFQNLQSLDVFGRNITDVGAKEITRLKNLERLDLSCAKVTAVGLKELAKLQSITRLSLSQMDVTEEMLKEVAEFKNLTRFGLSFNESEVTIAGMKHIAKLEKLEKLDFFNVNVSDAGARKLGPLKNLKDLDFLNTKVTKAGAEELHKLLPKCDVSVRTVSLEFPPLPILENGR
;
A
#
# COMPACT_ATOMS: atom_id res chain seq x y z
N MET A 1 3.66 27.89 9.09
CA MET A 1 3.03 26.77 8.33
C MET A 1 4.12 26.15 7.46
N PRO A 2 4.14 24.83 7.21
CA PRO A 2 5.14 24.23 6.33
C PRO A 2 5.06 24.89 4.94
N GLU A 3 6.17 25.46 4.47
CA GLU A 3 6.24 26.33 3.28
C GLU A 3 5.96 25.61 1.94
N THR A 4 5.70 24.30 1.95
CA THR A 4 5.54 23.45 0.76
C THR A 4 4.18 22.73 0.74
N GLN A 5 3.09 23.48 0.86
CA GLN A 5 1.73 22.93 0.91
C GLN A 5 0.92 23.30 -0.34
N VAL A 6 -0.04 22.45 -0.66
CA VAL A 6 -1.01 22.65 -1.74
C VAL A 6 -1.77 23.95 -1.51
N SER A 7 -1.98 24.78 -2.54
CA SER A 7 -2.66 26.05 -2.38
C SER A 7 -4.09 25.89 -1.87
N GLU A 8 -4.54 26.87 -1.08
CA GLU A 8 -5.91 26.91 -0.55
C GLU A 8 -6.96 26.81 -1.66
N LYS A 9 -6.67 27.38 -2.84
CA LYS A 9 -7.56 27.31 -4.01
C LYS A 9 -7.80 25.86 -4.44
N VAL A 10 -6.73 25.06 -4.53
CA VAL A 10 -6.83 23.64 -4.88
C VAL A 10 -7.53 22.88 -3.75
N ILE A 11 -7.16 23.14 -2.50
CA ILE A 11 -7.78 22.47 -1.33
C ILE A 11 -9.30 22.68 -1.33
N ARG A 12 -9.76 23.93 -1.52
CA ARG A 12 -11.19 24.25 -1.58
C ARG A 12 -11.86 23.53 -2.75
N ALA A 13 -11.30 23.60 -3.96
CA ALA A 13 -11.87 22.94 -5.13
C ALA A 13 -12.02 21.42 -4.96
N TRP A 14 -11.03 20.77 -4.34
CA TRP A 14 -11.10 19.34 -4.04
C TRP A 14 -12.11 19.02 -2.94
N ASN A 15 -12.21 19.85 -1.90
CA ASN A 15 -13.22 19.69 -0.85
C ASN A 15 -14.65 19.87 -1.40
N ASP A 16 -14.86 20.88 -2.24
CA ASP A 16 -16.14 21.14 -2.94
C ASP A 16 -16.52 19.96 -3.86
N ALA A 17 -15.53 19.29 -4.44
CA ALA A 17 -15.72 18.06 -5.23
C ALA A 17 -15.96 16.80 -4.38
N GLY A 18 -16.04 16.93 -3.05
CA GLY A 18 -16.34 15.85 -2.11
C GLY A 18 -15.12 15.14 -1.52
N ALA A 19 -13.91 15.70 -1.64
CA ALA A 19 -12.73 15.16 -0.97
C ALA A 19 -12.74 15.48 0.53
N GLU A 20 -12.53 14.47 1.35
CA GLU A 20 -12.09 14.66 2.72
C GLU A 20 -10.61 15.13 2.70
N VAL A 21 -10.34 16.27 3.33
CA VAL A 21 -8.99 16.84 3.41
C VAL A 21 -8.45 16.65 4.82
N ARG A 22 -7.31 15.96 4.95
CA ARG A 22 -6.59 15.84 6.23
C ARG A 22 -5.08 15.92 6.02
N TRP A 23 -4.35 15.86 7.13
CA TRP A 23 -2.90 15.72 7.11
C TRP A 23 -2.53 14.25 7.05
N VAL A 24 -1.56 13.91 6.22
CA VAL A 24 -0.98 12.58 6.22
C VAL A 24 0.46 12.68 6.72
N ALA A 25 0.71 12.05 7.86
CA ALA A 25 2.03 11.98 8.43
C ALA A 25 2.99 11.25 7.48
N ILE A 26 4.30 11.45 7.67
CA ILE A 26 5.30 10.66 6.95
C ILE A 26 5.07 9.16 7.20
N SER A 27 4.49 8.72 8.32
CA SER A 27 4.15 7.31 8.56
C SER A 27 3.08 6.76 7.59
N GLY A 28 2.28 7.64 6.97
CA GLY A 28 1.10 7.30 6.18
C GLY A 28 -0.21 7.30 6.96
N LEU A 29 -0.17 7.68 8.24
CA LEU A 29 -1.38 7.83 9.06
C LEU A 29 -2.07 9.16 8.74
N TRP A 30 -3.39 9.11 8.66
CA TRP A 30 -4.25 10.27 8.49
C TRP A 30 -4.51 10.89 9.85
N ASP A 31 -4.13 12.16 10.01
CA ASP A 31 -4.19 12.91 11.25
C ASP A 31 -5.00 14.20 11.05
N ASP A 32 -5.70 14.62 12.10
CA ASP A 32 -6.46 15.88 12.09
C ASP A 32 -5.55 17.10 12.24
N LYS A 33 -4.29 16.90 12.67
CA LYS A 33 -3.32 17.96 12.92
C LYS A 33 -2.03 17.72 12.14
N PRO A 34 -1.38 18.78 11.61
CA PRO A 34 -0.13 18.64 10.89
C PRO A 34 0.98 18.20 11.84
N THR A 35 1.77 17.22 11.42
CA THR A 35 3.00 16.78 12.08
C THR A 35 4.22 17.18 11.24
N PRO A 36 5.43 17.27 11.81
CA PRO A 36 6.63 17.62 11.03
C PRO A 36 6.81 16.71 9.81
N GLY A 37 6.85 17.34 8.63
CA GLY A 37 7.00 16.64 7.35
C GLY A 37 5.73 15.99 6.78
N CYS A 38 4.57 16.16 7.41
CA CYS A 38 3.28 15.73 6.85
C CYS A 38 2.99 16.41 5.51
N ARG A 39 2.06 15.83 4.75
CA ARG A 39 1.53 16.39 3.50
C ARG A 39 0.01 16.50 3.57
N VAL A 40 -0.56 17.31 2.70
CA VAL A 40 -2.02 17.34 2.52
C VAL A 40 -2.43 16.04 1.83
N GLY A 41 -3.43 15.38 2.41
CA GLY A 41 -4.09 14.22 1.82
C GLY A 41 -5.51 14.56 1.40
N PHE A 42 -5.90 14.06 0.23
CA PHE A 42 -7.27 14.08 -0.26
C PHE A 42 -7.79 12.66 -0.29
N ARG A 43 -8.91 12.41 0.39
CA ARG A 43 -9.61 11.13 0.34
C ARG A 43 -10.94 11.27 -0.37
N PHE A 44 -11.16 10.44 -1.38
CA PHE A 44 -12.46 10.25 -2.00
C PHE A 44 -12.96 8.85 -1.68
N HIS A 45 -14.14 8.75 -1.08
CA HIS A 45 -14.83 7.48 -0.87
C HIS A 45 -15.49 7.01 -2.18
N GLY A 46 -14.66 6.51 -3.09
CA GLY A 46 -15.03 6.15 -4.45
C GLY A 46 -14.58 7.20 -5.48
N TRP A 47 -13.84 6.73 -6.48
CA TRP A 47 -13.46 7.52 -7.65
C TRP A 47 -14.52 7.38 -8.75
N VAL A 48 -14.86 8.50 -9.38
CA VAL A 48 -15.76 8.52 -10.53
C VAL A 48 -14.94 9.00 -11.73
N GLU A 49 -14.86 8.18 -12.77
CA GLU A 49 -14.23 8.55 -14.04
C GLU A 49 -14.84 9.86 -14.58
N GLY A 50 -14.00 10.75 -15.11
CA GLY A 50 -14.34 12.10 -15.52
C GLY A 50 -14.21 13.15 -14.41
N ARG A 51 -14.21 12.78 -13.12
CA ARG A 51 -14.04 13.74 -11.99
C ARG A 51 -12.75 14.56 -12.14
N SER A 52 -11.75 13.90 -12.70
CA SER A 52 -10.50 14.51 -13.12
C SER A 52 -10.69 15.85 -13.84
N ASP A 53 -11.63 15.97 -14.76
CA ASP A 53 -11.62 17.07 -15.71
C ASP A 53 -11.93 18.43 -15.08
N ASP A 54 -12.66 18.40 -13.96
CA ASP A 54 -13.06 19.59 -13.20
C ASP A 54 -12.08 19.94 -12.05
N LEU A 55 -11.15 19.04 -11.73
CA LEU A 55 -10.24 19.20 -10.59
C LEU A 55 -8.95 19.93 -10.98
N PRO A 56 -8.60 21.05 -10.32
CA PRO A 56 -7.30 21.68 -10.53
C PRO A 56 -6.18 20.75 -10.04
N ALA A 57 -5.08 20.68 -10.80
CA ALA A 57 -3.92 19.89 -10.40
C ALA A 57 -3.26 20.52 -9.16
N PRO A 58 -2.98 19.74 -8.10
CA PRO A 58 -2.24 20.23 -6.95
C PRO A 58 -0.86 20.75 -7.34
N ASP A 59 -0.56 21.95 -6.87
CA ASP A 59 0.66 22.73 -7.14
C ASP A 59 1.83 22.35 -6.23
N ALA A 60 1.60 21.48 -5.26
CA ALA A 60 2.61 20.94 -4.36
C ALA A 60 2.43 19.42 -4.17
N PRO A 61 3.45 18.73 -3.62
CA PRO A 61 3.33 17.31 -3.35
C PRO A 61 2.19 16.96 -2.39
N PHE A 62 1.41 15.94 -2.76
CA PHE A 62 0.19 15.59 -2.05
C PHE A 62 -0.11 14.10 -2.08
N TYR A 63 -1.02 13.68 -1.20
CA TYR A 63 -1.42 12.29 -1.02
C TYR A 63 -2.86 12.11 -1.48
N LEU A 64 -3.14 11.00 -2.15
CA LEU A 64 -4.45 10.68 -2.67
C LEU A 64 -4.87 9.30 -2.20
N ASP A 65 -6.01 9.24 -1.54
CA ASP A 65 -6.70 8.01 -1.18
C ASP A 65 -8.01 7.96 -1.97
N VAL A 66 -8.11 6.99 -2.87
CA VAL A 66 -9.32 6.70 -3.65
C VAL A 66 -9.80 5.29 -3.38
N SER A 67 -9.37 4.73 -2.24
CA SER A 67 -9.79 3.43 -1.79
C SER A 67 -11.29 3.42 -1.49
N PHE A 68 -11.92 2.30 -1.82
CA PHE A 68 -13.27 2.02 -1.37
C PHE A 68 -13.25 1.92 0.18
N PRO A 69 -14.27 2.48 0.87
CA PRO A 69 -14.33 2.40 2.33
C PRO A 69 -14.29 0.94 2.79
N TRP A 70 -13.55 0.66 3.87
CA TRP A 70 -13.47 -0.69 4.43
C TRP A 70 -14.88 -1.23 4.74
N PRO A 71 -15.17 -2.51 4.46
CA PRO A 71 -16.48 -3.12 4.75
C PRO A 71 -16.84 -2.92 6.23
N GLY A 72 -17.95 -2.21 6.47
CA GLY A 72 -18.40 -1.77 7.80
C GLY A 72 -18.78 -0.28 7.88
N ASP A 73 -18.36 0.53 6.90
CA ASP A 73 -18.88 1.91 6.72
C ASP A 73 -19.98 1.94 5.64
N GLU A 74 -21.12 1.33 5.94
CA GLU A 74 -22.31 1.30 5.07
C GLU A 74 -22.97 2.70 4.93
N SER A 75 -22.47 3.70 5.67
CA SER A 75 -23.06 5.04 5.74
C SER A 75 -22.85 5.88 4.47
N LYS A 76 -22.00 5.43 3.54
CA LYS A 76 -21.58 6.21 2.36
C LYS A 76 -21.93 5.56 1.01
N GLY A 77 -23.16 5.05 0.87
CA GLY A 77 -23.74 4.66 -0.44
C GLY A 77 -22.94 3.62 -1.24
N ILE A 78 -23.34 3.40 -2.50
CA ILE A 78 -22.65 2.47 -3.41
C ILE A 78 -21.38 3.16 -3.94
N ALA A 79 -20.29 3.15 -3.17
CA ALA A 79 -19.03 3.67 -3.65
C ALA A 79 -18.54 2.83 -4.86
N LYS A 80 -18.13 3.50 -5.94
CA LYS A 80 -17.59 2.82 -7.13
C LYS A 80 -16.12 2.49 -6.90
N GLU A 81 -15.76 1.23 -7.12
CA GLU A 81 -14.35 0.81 -7.17
C GLU A 81 -13.64 1.53 -8.32
N ILE A 82 -12.42 2.01 -8.08
CA ILE A 82 -11.59 2.58 -9.13
C ILE A 82 -11.16 1.51 -10.14
N THR A 83 -11.08 1.89 -11.40
CA THR A 83 -10.69 1.03 -12.53
C THR A 83 -9.34 1.47 -13.11
N ASP A 84 -8.82 0.71 -14.07
CA ASP A 84 -7.69 1.14 -14.91
C ASP A 84 -7.95 2.48 -15.62
N GLY A 85 -9.20 2.77 -16.01
CA GLY A 85 -9.62 4.04 -16.61
C GLY A 85 -9.46 5.21 -15.63
N GLY A 86 -9.91 5.03 -14.39
CA GLY A 86 -9.70 6.01 -13.33
C GLY A 86 -8.22 6.28 -13.05
N LEU A 87 -7.38 5.24 -13.02
CA LEU A 87 -5.93 5.42 -12.84
C LEU A 87 -5.27 6.20 -13.97
N LYS A 88 -5.74 6.02 -15.22
CA LYS A 88 -5.26 6.80 -16.37
C LYS A 88 -5.52 8.30 -16.20
N GLU A 89 -6.63 8.69 -15.60
CA GLU A 89 -6.96 10.08 -15.31
C GLU A 89 -6.05 10.69 -14.24
N LEU A 90 -5.70 9.90 -13.20
CA LEU A 90 -4.83 10.35 -12.12
C LEU A 90 -3.44 10.77 -12.60
N VAL A 91 -3.02 10.30 -13.77
CA VAL A 91 -1.73 10.69 -14.37
C VAL A 91 -1.61 12.20 -14.59
N LYS A 92 -2.70 12.96 -14.68
CA LYS A 92 -2.60 14.43 -14.77
C LYS A 92 -2.00 15.08 -13.53
N PHE A 93 -2.00 14.39 -12.38
CA PHE A 93 -1.51 14.90 -11.12
C PHE A 93 -0.04 14.54 -10.89
N GLN A 94 0.86 15.23 -11.57
CA GLN A 94 2.30 14.92 -11.56
C GLN A 94 3.00 15.11 -10.21
N ASN A 95 2.40 15.86 -9.29
CA ASN A 95 2.88 16.05 -7.91
C ASN A 95 2.40 14.97 -6.94
N LEU A 96 1.74 13.92 -7.42
CA LEU A 96 1.25 12.84 -6.57
C LEU A 96 2.42 12.04 -5.98
N GLN A 97 2.52 12.01 -4.65
CA GLN A 97 3.55 11.28 -3.90
C GLN A 97 3.05 10.00 -3.25
N SER A 98 1.76 9.94 -2.90
CA SER A 98 1.15 8.76 -2.31
C SER A 98 -0.16 8.47 -3.01
N LEU A 99 -0.34 7.23 -3.46
CA LEU A 99 -1.58 6.75 -4.06
C LEU A 99 -2.02 5.50 -3.32
N ASP A 100 -3.11 5.62 -2.57
CA ASP A 100 -3.77 4.49 -1.93
C ASP A 100 -5.01 4.14 -2.76
N VAL A 101 -4.98 2.96 -3.38
CA VAL A 101 -6.09 2.41 -4.18
C VAL A 101 -6.55 1.09 -3.59
N PHE A 102 -7.86 0.86 -3.62
CA PHE A 102 -8.45 -0.41 -3.23
C PHE A 102 -9.54 -0.77 -4.22
N GLY A 103 -9.42 -1.92 -4.88
CA GLY A 103 -10.43 -2.38 -5.83
C GLY A 103 -9.95 -3.47 -6.76
N ARG A 104 -10.89 -4.35 -7.14
CA ARG A 104 -10.63 -5.55 -7.97
C ARG A 104 -10.59 -5.26 -9.46
N ASN A 105 -10.83 -4.01 -9.86
CA ASN A 105 -10.87 -3.55 -11.25
C ASN A 105 -9.57 -2.88 -11.70
N ILE A 106 -8.52 -2.98 -10.88
CA ILE A 106 -7.16 -2.53 -11.21
C ILE A 106 -6.36 -3.73 -11.70
N THR A 107 -5.83 -3.65 -12.91
CA THR A 107 -5.04 -4.70 -13.56
C THR A 107 -3.65 -4.20 -13.94
N ASP A 108 -2.87 -5.02 -14.65
CA ASP A 108 -1.58 -4.62 -15.21
C ASP A 108 -1.68 -3.41 -16.16
N VAL A 109 -2.86 -3.15 -16.74
CA VAL A 109 -3.10 -1.95 -17.56
C VAL A 109 -3.04 -0.68 -16.70
N GLY A 110 -3.75 -0.65 -15.57
CA GLY A 110 -3.69 0.45 -14.61
C GLY A 110 -2.31 0.59 -13.97
N ALA A 111 -1.66 -0.53 -13.63
CA ALA A 111 -0.27 -0.53 -13.14
C ALA A 111 0.69 0.16 -14.11
N LYS A 112 0.52 -0.08 -15.42
CA LYS A 112 1.30 0.60 -16.46
C LYS A 112 1.04 2.10 -16.50
N GLU A 113 -0.19 2.56 -16.33
CA GLU A 113 -0.50 4.00 -16.26
C GLU A 113 0.15 4.67 -15.05
N ILE A 114 0.17 4.00 -13.88
CA ILE A 114 0.83 4.51 -12.67
C ILE A 114 2.32 4.81 -12.92
N THR A 115 3.00 4.09 -13.81
CA THR A 115 4.41 4.35 -14.14
C THR A 115 4.69 5.75 -14.70
N ARG A 116 3.64 6.49 -15.09
CA ARG A 116 3.74 7.88 -15.57
C ARG A 116 3.79 8.90 -14.43
N LEU A 117 3.51 8.50 -13.19
CA LEU A 117 3.59 9.31 -11.98
C LEU A 117 5.00 9.23 -11.38
N LYS A 118 5.94 10.02 -11.92
CA LYS A 118 7.37 9.87 -11.60
C LYS A 118 7.74 10.20 -10.15
N ASN A 119 6.93 11.02 -9.48
CA ASN A 119 7.15 11.44 -8.10
C ASN A 119 6.49 10.52 -7.06
N LEU A 120 5.92 9.39 -7.49
CA LEU A 120 5.22 8.49 -6.58
C LEU A 120 6.20 7.76 -5.66
N GLU A 121 6.03 7.94 -4.36
CA GLU A 121 6.88 7.36 -3.31
C GLU A 121 6.16 6.25 -2.53
N ARG A 122 4.84 6.36 -2.40
CA ARG A 122 3.99 5.39 -1.74
C ARG A 122 2.88 4.91 -2.68
N LEU A 123 2.72 3.60 -2.74
CA LEU A 123 1.69 2.95 -3.52
C LEU A 123 1.06 1.81 -2.72
N ASP A 124 -0.24 1.89 -2.50
CA ASP A 124 -1.03 0.78 -1.96
C ASP A 124 -1.91 0.22 -3.09
N LEU A 125 -1.70 -1.04 -3.46
CA LEU A 125 -2.47 -1.76 -4.49
C LEU A 125 -3.38 -2.82 -3.88
N SER A 126 -3.81 -2.64 -2.63
CA SER A 126 -4.56 -3.67 -1.94
C SER A 126 -5.83 -4.08 -2.72
N CYS A 127 -6.11 -5.39 -2.76
CA CYS A 127 -7.24 -5.97 -3.48
C CYS A 127 -7.20 -5.83 -5.03
N ALA A 128 -6.10 -5.33 -5.60
CA ALA A 128 -5.92 -5.25 -7.05
C ALA A 128 -5.65 -6.61 -7.70
N LYS A 129 -5.87 -6.70 -9.02
CA LYS A 129 -5.53 -7.86 -9.86
C LYS A 129 -4.23 -7.63 -10.65
N VAL A 130 -3.31 -6.88 -10.06
CA VAL A 130 -1.97 -6.66 -10.63
C VAL A 130 -1.14 -7.93 -10.46
N THR A 131 -0.51 -8.37 -11.53
CA THR A 131 0.32 -9.59 -11.57
C THR A 131 1.81 -9.24 -11.53
N ALA A 132 2.67 -10.25 -11.66
CA ALA A 132 4.12 -10.04 -11.83
C ALA A 132 4.44 -9.13 -13.03
N VAL A 133 3.62 -9.14 -14.10
CA VAL A 133 3.83 -8.29 -15.27
C VAL A 133 3.67 -6.81 -14.91
N GLY A 134 2.59 -6.44 -14.20
CA GLY A 134 2.39 -5.07 -13.74
C GLY A 134 3.41 -4.64 -12.69
N LEU A 135 3.77 -5.53 -11.74
CA LEU A 135 4.81 -5.23 -10.75
C LEU A 135 6.17 -4.97 -11.38
N LYS A 136 6.54 -5.70 -12.43
CA LYS A 136 7.77 -5.47 -13.20
C LYS A 136 7.79 -4.09 -13.85
N GLU A 137 6.65 -3.61 -14.34
CA GLU A 137 6.52 -2.26 -14.88
C GLU A 137 6.62 -1.20 -13.77
N LEU A 138 5.94 -1.43 -12.64
CA LEU A 138 5.98 -0.54 -11.47
C LEU A 138 7.37 -0.46 -10.84
N ALA A 139 8.14 -1.54 -10.83
CA ALA A 139 9.51 -1.56 -10.31
C ALA A 139 10.45 -0.58 -11.04
N LYS A 140 10.09 -0.11 -12.24
CA LYS A 140 10.83 0.95 -12.94
C LYS A 140 10.72 2.31 -12.24
N LEU A 141 9.71 2.53 -11.42
CA LEU A 141 9.58 3.71 -10.55
C LEU A 141 10.50 3.56 -9.33
N GLN A 142 11.76 3.93 -9.51
CA GLN A 142 12.76 3.90 -8.43
C GLN A 142 12.49 4.91 -7.30
N SER A 143 11.49 5.79 -7.46
CA SER A 143 10.97 6.68 -6.42
C SER A 143 10.15 5.95 -5.36
N ILE A 144 9.59 4.76 -5.66
CA ILE A 144 8.75 4.02 -4.71
C ILE A 144 9.61 3.53 -3.54
N THR A 145 9.24 3.98 -2.34
CA THR A 145 9.84 3.58 -1.07
C THR A 145 8.87 2.79 -0.20
N ARG A 146 7.57 2.77 -0.54
CA ARG A 146 6.52 2.05 0.20
C ARG A 146 5.54 1.38 -0.73
N LEU A 147 5.34 0.09 -0.49
CA LEU A 147 4.45 -0.75 -1.28
C LEU A 147 3.60 -1.62 -0.36
N SER A 148 2.30 -1.67 -0.62
CA SER A 148 1.38 -2.64 -0.02
C SER A 148 0.71 -3.45 -1.12
N LEU A 149 0.70 -4.77 -0.96
CA LEU A 149 0.03 -5.73 -1.84
C LEU A 149 -0.99 -6.57 -1.07
N SER A 150 -1.63 -5.97 -0.07
CA SER A 150 -2.53 -6.69 0.83
C SER A 150 -3.81 -7.15 0.12
N GLN A 151 -4.40 -8.26 0.55
CA GLN A 151 -5.61 -8.85 -0.05
C GLN A 151 -5.45 -9.16 -1.55
N MET A 152 -4.23 -9.46 -1.99
CA MET A 152 -3.93 -9.94 -3.33
C MET A 152 -3.48 -11.40 -3.27
N ASP A 153 -3.62 -12.12 -4.38
CA ASP A 153 -3.05 -13.45 -4.55
C ASP A 153 -1.57 -13.39 -4.97
N VAL A 154 -0.73 -12.86 -4.06
CA VAL A 154 0.70 -12.67 -4.27
C VAL A 154 1.43 -14.03 -4.41
N THR A 155 2.02 -14.25 -5.57
CA THR A 155 2.83 -15.45 -5.89
C THR A 155 4.34 -15.24 -5.67
N GLU A 156 5.13 -16.30 -5.80
CA GLU A 156 6.60 -16.20 -5.78
C GLU A 156 7.15 -15.31 -6.90
N GLU A 157 6.59 -15.39 -8.10
CA GLU A 157 6.96 -14.56 -9.24
C GLU A 157 6.70 -13.09 -8.95
N MET A 158 5.60 -12.77 -8.27
CA MET A 158 5.31 -11.40 -7.84
C MET A 158 6.35 -10.91 -6.83
N LEU A 159 6.69 -11.72 -5.82
CA LEU A 159 7.73 -11.36 -4.84
C LEU A 159 9.12 -11.21 -5.48
N LYS A 160 9.41 -11.97 -6.54
CA LYS A 160 10.63 -11.78 -7.34
C LYS A 160 10.67 -10.40 -7.99
N GLU A 161 9.57 -9.92 -8.55
CA GLU A 161 9.50 -8.57 -9.12
C GLU A 161 9.48 -7.48 -8.03
N VAL A 162 8.88 -7.74 -6.85
CA VAL A 162 8.98 -6.84 -5.68
C VAL A 162 10.44 -6.62 -5.26
N ALA A 163 11.32 -7.63 -5.39
CA ALA A 163 12.74 -7.49 -5.09
C ALA A 163 13.49 -6.50 -6.02
N GLU A 164 12.86 -6.03 -7.11
CA GLU A 164 13.42 -5.02 -8.01
C GLU A 164 13.16 -3.57 -7.57
N PHE A 165 12.35 -3.35 -6.53
CA PHE A 165 12.16 -2.04 -5.90
C PHE A 165 13.33 -1.73 -4.94
N LYS A 166 14.49 -1.36 -5.49
CA LYS A 166 15.75 -1.20 -4.74
C LYS A 166 15.73 -0.10 -3.66
N ASN A 167 14.74 0.79 -3.68
CA ASN A 167 14.55 1.86 -2.70
C ASN A 167 13.44 1.59 -1.69
N LEU A 168 12.87 0.37 -1.68
CA LEU A 168 11.80 0.02 -0.77
C LEU A 168 12.30 0.03 0.69
N THR A 169 11.65 0.85 1.51
CA THR A 169 11.88 0.97 2.96
C THR A 169 10.73 0.37 3.75
N ARG A 170 9.54 0.25 3.16
CA ARG A 170 8.38 -0.39 3.79
C ARG A 170 7.66 -1.30 2.82
N PHE A 171 7.37 -2.51 3.27
CA PHE A 171 6.59 -3.47 2.51
C PHE A 171 5.52 -4.09 3.41
N GLY A 172 4.27 -4.07 2.95
CA GLY A 172 3.14 -4.68 3.64
C GLY A 172 2.52 -5.79 2.81
N LEU A 173 2.28 -6.93 3.45
CA LEU A 173 1.56 -8.04 2.85
C LEU A 173 0.56 -8.60 3.87
N SER A 174 -0.73 -8.52 3.55
CA SER A 174 -1.79 -9.03 4.42
C SER A 174 -2.79 -9.89 3.65
N PHE A 175 -3.47 -10.82 4.33
CA PHE A 175 -4.55 -11.64 3.77
C PHE A 175 -4.18 -12.28 2.43
N ASN A 176 -3.04 -12.97 2.43
CA ASN A 176 -2.59 -13.72 1.27
C ASN A 176 -2.96 -15.19 1.48
N GLU A 177 -3.91 -15.68 0.69
CA GLU A 177 -4.37 -17.07 0.74
C GLU A 177 -3.31 -18.02 0.15
N SER A 178 -2.53 -17.53 -0.81
CA SER A 178 -1.37 -18.25 -1.33
C SER A 178 -0.31 -18.48 -0.26
N GLU A 179 0.42 -19.59 -0.39
CA GLU A 179 1.56 -19.83 0.48
C GLU A 179 2.70 -18.89 0.08
N VAL A 180 3.03 -17.92 0.94
CA VAL A 180 4.33 -17.23 0.85
C VAL A 180 5.42 -18.25 1.17
N THR A 181 5.97 -18.85 0.12
CA THR A 181 6.95 -19.91 0.25
C THR A 181 8.27 -19.40 0.83
N ILE A 182 9.11 -20.33 1.31
CA ILE A 182 10.49 -20.03 1.71
C ILE A 182 11.26 -19.36 0.55
N ALA A 183 10.93 -19.68 -0.71
CA ALA A 183 11.54 -19.05 -1.87
C ALA A 183 11.09 -17.59 -2.03
N GLY A 184 9.79 -17.30 -1.84
CA GLY A 184 9.27 -15.93 -1.75
C GLY A 184 10.01 -15.07 -0.72
N MET A 185 10.25 -15.61 0.48
CA MET A 185 10.98 -14.90 1.54
C MET A 185 12.44 -14.58 1.18
N LYS A 186 13.10 -15.41 0.34
CA LYS A 186 14.44 -15.11 -0.16
C LYS A 186 14.45 -13.91 -1.11
N HIS A 187 13.35 -13.65 -1.82
CA HIS A 187 13.23 -12.47 -2.66
C HIS A 187 13.09 -11.20 -1.82
N ILE A 188 12.24 -11.23 -0.79
CA ILE A 188 12.09 -10.11 0.16
C ILE A 188 13.44 -9.79 0.84
N ALA A 189 14.24 -10.81 1.17
CA ALA A 189 15.55 -10.63 1.78
C ALA A 189 16.58 -9.86 0.90
N LYS A 190 16.29 -9.61 -0.38
CA LYS A 190 17.12 -8.77 -1.27
C LYS A 190 16.84 -7.27 -1.14
N LEU A 191 15.79 -6.87 -0.41
CA LEU A 191 15.41 -5.48 -0.19
C LEU A 191 16.25 -4.88 0.93
N GLU A 192 17.54 -4.66 0.69
CA GLU A 192 18.51 -4.29 1.74
C GLU A 192 18.19 -2.98 2.48
N LYS A 193 17.37 -2.10 1.88
CA LYS A 193 16.93 -0.83 2.49
C LYS A 193 15.64 -0.95 3.31
N LEU A 194 15.07 -2.15 3.42
CA LEU A 194 13.81 -2.35 4.12
C LEU A 194 13.99 -2.06 5.62
N GLU A 195 13.16 -1.15 6.12
CA GLU A 195 13.12 -0.74 7.53
C GLU A 195 11.88 -1.27 8.24
N LYS A 196 10.76 -1.42 7.52
CA LYS A 196 9.52 -1.98 8.06
C LYS A 196 8.95 -3.06 7.16
N LEU A 197 8.55 -4.17 7.78
CA LEU A 197 7.92 -5.28 7.09
C LEU A 197 6.74 -5.79 7.92
N ASP A 198 5.55 -5.73 7.36
CA ASP A 198 4.32 -6.10 8.06
C ASP A 198 3.70 -7.32 7.37
N PHE A 199 3.52 -8.41 8.12
CA PHE A 199 2.77 -9.59 7.71
C PHE A 199 1.54 -9.76 8.57
N PHE A 200 0.36 -9.71 7.95
CA PHE A 200 -0.89 -9.99 8.65
C PHE A 200 -1.72 -11.06 7.95
N ASN A 201 -2.00 -12.17 8.64
CA ASN A 201 -2.79 -13.27 8.09
C ASN A 201 -2.15 -13.82 6.80
N VAL A 202 -0.86 -14.15 6.89
CA VAL A 202 -0.05 -14.70 5.81
C VAL A 202 0.60 -16.00 6.29
N ASN A 203 0.68 -16.99 5.42
CA ASN A 203 1.24 -18.31 5.72
C ASN A 203 2.78 -18.32 5.77
N VAL A 204 3.37 -17.51 6.65
CA VAL A 204 4.83 -17.50 6.91
C VAL A 204 5.15 -18.39 8.11
N SER A 205 6.10 -19.32 7.94
CA SER A 205 6.64 -20.18 9.01
C SER A 205 7.96 -19.67 9.56
N ASP A 206 8.42 -20.21 10.68
CA ASP A 206 9.76 -19.94 11.26
C ASP A 206 10.89 -20.10 10.24
N ALA A 207 10.79 -21.13 9.37
CA ALA A 207 11.79 -21.36 8.33
C ALA A 207 11.83 -20.26 7.26
N GLY A 208 10.67 -19.70 6.92
CA GLY A 208 10.55 -18.53 6.05
C GLY A 208 11.06 -17.26 6.72
N ALA A 209 10.65 -17.01 7.96
CA ALA A 209 11.07 -15.85 8.75
C ALA A 209 12.60 -15.77 8.91
N ARG A 210 13.27 -16.90 9.16
CA ARG A 210 14.74 -16.98 9.24
C ARG A 210 15.44 -16.48 7.96
N LYS A 211 14.79 -16.49 6.80
CA LYS A 211 15.37 -15.98 5.55
C LYS A 211 15.51 -14.46 5.53
N LEU A 212 14.84 -13.73 6.42
CA LEU A 212 14.94 -12.28 6.56
C LEU A 212 16.21 -11.83 7.29
N GLY A 213 17.01 -12.75 7.83
CA GLY A 213 18.26 -12.45 8.55
C GLY A 213 19.26 -11.50 7.83
N PRO A 214 19.35 -11.44 6.49
CA PRO A 214 20.17 -10.46 5.77
C PRO A 214 19.69 -9.00 5.88
N LEU A 215 18.43 -8.73 6.24
CA LEU A 215 17.84 -7.38 6.28
C LEU A 215 18.29 -6.58 7.50
N LYS A 216 19.56 -6.17 7.54
CA LYS A 216 20.16 -5.51 8.71
C LYS A 216 19.62 -4.11 9.04
N ASN A 217 18.89 -3.49 8.11
CA ASN A 217 18.25 -2.19 8.29
C ASN A 217 16.82 -2.29 8.83
N LEU A 218 16.29 -3.51 8.99
CA LEU A 218 14.95 -3.72 9.52
C LEU A 218 14.88 -3.25 10.97
N LYS A 219 13.90 -2.39 11.25
CA LYS A 219 13.63 -1.78 12.55
C LYS A 219 12.35 -2.33 13.14
N ASP A 220 11.33 -2.52 12.31
CA ASP A 220 10.02 -3.03 12.72
C ASP A 220 9.65 -4.22 11.84
N LEU A 221 9.34 -5.36 12.47
CA LEU A 221 8.87 -6.57 11.81
C LEU A 221 7.70 -7.15 12.59
N ASP A 222 6.51 -7.14 11.99
CA ASP A 222 5.31 -7.64 12.62
C ASP A 222 4.79 -8.90 11.94
N PHE A 223 4.56 -9.93 12.75
CA PHE A 223 3.92 -11.17 12.36
C PHE A 223 2.60 -11.32 13.13
N LEU A 224 1.52 -10.82 12.53
CA LEU A 224 0.17 -10.96 13.07
C LEU A 224 -0.55 -12.10 12.35
N ASN A 225 -1.09 -13.06 13.10
CA ASN A 225 -1.78 -14.23 12.54
C ASN A 225 -0.98 -14.98 11.46
N THR A 226 0.29 -15.25 11.74
CA THR A 226 1.13 -16.12 10.90
C THR A 226 1.43 -17.44 11.61
N LYS A 227 2.19 -18.33 10.95
CA LYS A 227 2.70 -19.56 11.57
C LYS A 227 4.08 -19.36 12.22
N VAL A 228 4.53 -18.11 12.37
CA VAL A 228 5.76 -17.80 13.11
C VAL A 228 5.50 -17.99 14.60
N THR A 229 6.32 -18.82 15.24
CA THR A 229 6.24 -19.08 16.66
C THR A 229 7.06 -18.05 17.44
N LYS A 230 6.82 -17.96 18.75
CA LYS A 230 7.67 -17.16 19.64
C LYS A 230 9.14 -17.58 19.56
N ALA A 231 9.42 -18.89 19.48
CA ALA A 231 10.77 -19.40 19.34
C ALA A 231 11.42 -18.99 18.01
N GLY A 232 10.67 -19.04 16.90
CA GLY A 232 11.14 -18.55 15.60
C GLY A 232 11.45 -17.06 15.59
N ALA A 233 10.63 -16.25 16.27
CA ALA A 233 10.90 -14.82 16.44
C ALA A 233 12.12 -14.54 17.34
N GLU A 234 12.31 -15.30 18.42
CA GLU A 234 13.52 -15.20 19.24
C GLU A 234 14.78 -15.55 18.44
N GLU A 235 14.74 -16.57 17.58
CA GLU A 235 15.83 -16.88 16.66
C GLU A 235 16.08 -15.75 15.66
N LEU A 236 15.01 -15.17 15.10
CA LEU A 236 15.14 -14.07 14.16
C LEU A 236 15.68 -12.80 14.83
N HIS A 237 15.28 -12.52 16.06
CA HIS A 237 15.81 -11.41 16.85
C HIS A 237 17.32 -11.57 17.11
N LYS A 238 17.84 -12.80 17.30
CA LYS A 238 19.30 -13.03 17.35
C LYS A 238 20.00 -12.65 16.04
N LEU A 239 19.35 -12.82 14.90
CA LEU A 239 19.88 -12.42 13.58
C LEU A 239 19.72 -10.92 13.32
N LEU A 240 18.69 -10.30 13.89
CA LEU A 240 18.28 -8.90 13.72
C LEU A 240 18.11 -8.21 15.10
N PRO A 241 19.20 -8.02 15.87
CA PRO A 241 19.09 -7.56 17.27
C PRO A 241 18.63 -6.11 17.42
N LYS A 242 18.61 -5.34 16.32
CA LYS A 242 18.12 -3.95 16.28
C LYS A 242 16.68 -3.84 15.77
N CYS A 243 16.08 -4.96 15.35
CA CYS A 243 14.71 -5.01 14.88
C CYS A 243 13.80 -5.36 16.06
N ASP A 244 12.75 -4.58 16.25
CA ASP A 244 11.60 -4.99 17.04
C ASP A 244 10.85 -6.05 16.24
N VAL A 245 10.75 -7.26 16.80
CA VAL A 245 10.08 -8.40 16.17
C VAL A 245 8.87 -8.75 17.01
N SER A 246 7.67 -8.43 16.52
CA SER A 246 6.42 -8.76 17.18
C SER A 246 5.78 -10.00 16.55
N VAL A 247 5.30 -10.89 17.40
CA VAL A 247 4.46 -12.03 16.99
C VAL A 247 3.18 -11.98 17.79
N ARG A 248 2.05 -11.94 17.10
CA ARG A 248 0.73 -11.86 17.71
C ARG A 248 -0.23 -12.79 17.01
N THR A 249 -1.12 -13.38 17.79
CA THR A 249 -2.28 -14.10 17.26
C THR A 249 -3.52 -13.46 17.85
N VAL A 250 -4.42 -13.04 16.99
CA VAL A 250 -5.74 -12.53 17.35
C VAL A 250 -6.78 -13.53 16.85
N SER A 251 -7.69 -13.93 17.74
CA SER A 251 -8.90 -14.64 17.31
C SER A 251 -9.69 -13.70 16.43
N LEU A 252 -9.62 -13.93 15.12
CA LEU A 252 -10.42 -13.19 14.16
C LEU A 252 -11.82 -13.75 14.19
N GLU A 253 -12.65 -13.25 15.09
CA GLU A 253 -14.09 -13.19 14.83
C GLU A 253 -14.32 -12.03 13.85
N PHE A 254 -13.81 -12.16 12.62
CA PHE A 254 -14.35 -11.33 11.54
C PHE A 254 -15.62 -12.01 11.05
N PRO A 255 -16.76 -11.30 10.95
CA PRO A 255 -17.86 -11.82 10.15
C PRO A 255 -17.28 -12.11 8.75
N PRO A 256 -17.64 -13.25 8.12
CA PRO A 256 -17.21 -13.53 6.76
C PRO A 256 -17.54 -12.30 5.92
N LEU A 257 -16.54 -11.78 5.19
CA LEU A 257 -16.78 -10.70 4.24
C LEU A 257 -17.95 -11.14 3.36
N PRO A 258 -18.96 -10.28 3.13
CA PRO A 258 -20.05 -10.64 2.26
C PRO A 258 -19.44 -11.06 0.92
N ILE A 259 -19.73 -12.29 0.51
CA ILE A 259 -19.49 -12.71 -0.85
C ILE A 259 -20.33 -11.75 -1.68
N LEU A 260 -19.70 -10.73 -2.27
CA LEU A 260 -20.35 -9.94 -3.31
C LEU A 260 -20.52 -10.91 -4.46
N GLU A 261 -21.67 -11.59 -4.47
CA GLU A 261 -22.08 -12.43 -5.59
C GLU A 261 -21.88 -11.59 -6.85
N ASN A 262 -21.10 -12.12 -7.78
CA ASN A 262 -20.92 -11.51 -9.08
C ASN A 262 -22.31 -11.42 -9.73
N GLY A 263 -22.93 -10.24 -9.64
CA GLY A 263 -24.17 -9.92 -10.32
C GLY A 263 -23.97 -10.17 -11.81
N ARG A 264 -24.74 -11.13 -12.33
CA ARG A 264 -24.89 -11.40 -13.76
C ARG A 264 -25.54 -10.22 -14.47
#